data_AF-A0A3B9LCY6-F1
#
_entry.id   AF-A0A3B9LCY6-F1
#
_cell.length_a   1.000
_cell.length_b   1.000
_cell.length_c   1.000
_cell.angle_alpha   90.00
_cell.angle_beta   90.00
_cell.angle_gamma   90.00
#
_symmetry.space_group_name_H-M   'P 1'
#
loop_
_entity.id
_entity.type
_entity.pdbx_description
1 polymer ?
#
loop_
_entity_poly.entity_id
_entity_poly.type
_entity_poly.pdbx_seq_one_letter_code
_entity_poly.pdbx_strand_id
1 'polypeptide(L)'
;FHLNLIYFQSGADVINYLNSGPGRDRLKVAGFEYLGHSNRACFMFDYSNLLDSASKSWLHESELSKIERRDFARGAYVKSWGCHTGESMSKKWYNATGTHMIGAIGKTQFMMEELPILTSEGGKWVN
;
A
#
# COMPACT_ATOMS: atom_id res chain seq x y z
N PHE A 1 19.29 9.58 -10.56
CA PHE A 1 17.82 9.79 -10.50
C PHE A 1 17.51 10.79 -9.39
N HIS A 2 16.67 11.80 -9.66
CA HIS A 2 16.21 12.74 -8.63
C HIS A 2 15.00 12.14 -7.92
N LEU A 3 15.26 11.42 -6.82
CA LEU A 3 14.22 10.84 -5.98
C LEU A 3 13.91 11.79 -4.82
N ASN A 4 12.62 12.05 -4.58
CA ASN A 4 12.18 12.74 -3.38
C ASN A 4 11.88 11.73 -2.27
N LEU A 5 12.78 11.61 -1.29
CA LEU A 5 12.63 10.68 -0.19
C LEU A 5 11.85 11.33 0.94
N ILE A 6 10.76 10.67 1.35
CA ILE A 6 9.90 11.11 2.45
C ILE A 6 9.92 10.01 3.50
N TYR A 7 10.39 10.36 4.70
CA TYR A 7 10.41 9.46 5.84
C TYR A 7 9.10 9.62 6.62
N PHE A 8 8.57 8.50 7.12
CA PHE A 8 7.33 8.44 7.88
C PHE A 8 7.47 7.40 9.00
N GLN A 9 6.65 7.52 10.04
CA GLN A 9 6.70 6.63 11.21
C GLN A 9 5.36 5.97 11.52
N SER A 10 4.27 6.39 10.87
CA SER A 10 2.92 5.90 11.14
C SER A 10 2.03 5.93 9.89
N GLY A 11 0.90 5.22 9.94
CA GLY A 11 -0.14 5.34 8.90
C GLY A 11 -0.70 6.75 8.76
N ALA A 12 -0.75 7.51 9.87
CA ALA A 12 -1.20 8.90 9.84
C ALA A 12 -0.25 9.80 9.02
N ASP A 13 1.07 9.59 9.12
CA ASP A 13 2.04 10.34 8.31
C ASP A 13 1.87 10.08 6.82
N VAL A 14 1.60 8.81 6.45
CA VAL A 14 1.32 8.43 5.06
C VAL A 14 0.05 9.11 4.56
N ILE A 15 -1.04 9.06 5.34
CA ILE A 15 -2.31 9.70 4.99
C ILE A 15 -2.11 11.22 4.84
N ASN A 16 -1.43 11.86 5.79
CA ASN A 16 -1.16 13.30 5.76
C ASN A 16 -0.34 13.69 4.52
N TYR A 17 0.66 12.89 4.16
CA TYR A 17 1.44 13.14 2.95
C TYR A 17 0.63 12.93 1.66
N LEU A 18 -0.27 11.95 1.63
CA LEU A 18 -1.19 11.77 0.52
C LEU A 18 -2.12 12.98 0.40
N ASN A 19 -2.83 13.36 1.46
CA ASN A 19 -3.83 14.42 1.42
C ASN A 19 -3.21 15.83 1.23
N SER A 20 -2.02 16.07 1.79
CA SER A 20 -1.42 17.42 1.90
C SER A 20 -0.01 17.54 1.29
N GLY A 21 0.41 16.56 0.49
CA GLY A 21 1.70 16.60 -0.20
C GLY A 21 1.86 17.84 -1.11
N PRO A 22 3.10 18.24 -1.45
CA PRO A 22 3.36 19.45 -2.21
C PRO A 22 2.53 19.55 -3.50
N GLY A 23 1.64 20.55 -3.54
CA GLY A 23 0.81 20.82 -4.71
C GLY A 23 -0.29 19.80 -4.99
N ARG A 24 -0.74 19.00 -4.01
CA ARG A 24 -1.72 17.90 -4.19
C ARG A 24 -2.97 18.27 -4.99
N ASP A 25 -3.46 19.51 -4.85
CA ASP A 25 -4.60 20.03 -5.61
C ASP A 25 -4.41 19.99 -7.13
N ARG A 26 -3.15 20.03 -7.59
CA ARG A 26 -2.75 20.06 -9.00
C ARG A 26 -1.94 18.81 -9.39
N LEU A 27 -1.18 18.26 -8.46
CA LEU A 27 -0.28 17.12 -8.63
C LEU A 27 -0.89 15.87 -7.98
N LYS A 28 -1.74 15.20 -8.74
CA LYS A 28 -2.39 13.96 -8.30
C LYS A 28 -1.44 12.76 -8.37
N VAL A 29 -1.66 11.78 -7.51
CA VAL A 29 -0.97 10.48 -7.54
C VAL A 29 -1.43 9.71 -8.77
N ALA A 30 -0.54 9.56 -9.75
CA ALA A 30 -0.77 8.73 -10.93
C ALA A 30 -0.33 7.26 -10.71
N GLY A 31 0.54 7.02 -9.73
CA GLY A 31 1.06 5.71 -9.37
C GLY A 31 1.28 5.59 -7.87
N PHE A 32 0.85 4.49 -7.27
CA PHE A 32 1.13 4.14 -5.88
C PHE A 32 1.53 2.67 -5.80
N GLU A 33 2.72 2.40 -5.30
CA GLU A 33 3.20 1.05 -5.11
C GLU A 33 3.68 0.85 -3.67
N TYR A 34 3.18 -0.20 -3.04
CA TYR A 34 3.62 -0.59 -1.70
C TYR A 34 4.51 -1.83 -1.79
N LEU A 35 5.75 -1.69 -1.31
CA LEU A 35 6.72 -2.76 -1.15
C LEU A 35 7.02 -2.90 0.35
N GLY A 36 6.65 -4.03 0.93
CA GLY A 36 6.86 -4.31 2.35
C GLY A 36 6.01 -5.46 2.84
N HIS A 37 6.03 -5.67 4.15
CA HIS A 37 5.22 -6.68 4.81
C HIS A 37 3.76 -6.24 4.92
N SER A 38 2.85 -7.19 4.71
CA SER A 38 1.43 -6.94 4.89
C SER A 38 0.69 -8.21 5.26
N ASN A 39 -0.52 -8.03 5.75
CA ASN A 39 -1.52 -9.08 5.80
C ASN A 39 -2.78 -8.61 5.06
N ARG A 40 -3.90 -9.30 5.24
CA ARG A 40 -5.16 -8.93 4.58
C ARG A 40 -5.68 -7.52 4.92
N ALA A 41 -5.23 -6.91 6.01
CA ALA A 41 -5.81 -5.70 6.59
C ALA A 41 -4.81 -4.55 6.82
N CYS A 42 -3.50 -4.79 6.78
CA CYS A 42 -2.49 -3.76 7.07
C CYS A 42 -1.32 -3.78 6.08
N PHE A 43 -0.85 -2.58 5.73
CA PHE A 43 0.54 -2.35 5.37
C PHE A 43 1.37 -2.18 6.65
N MET A 44 2.48 -2.89 6.79
CA MET A 44 3.32 -2.89 7.98
C MET A 44 4.68 -2.24 7.67
N PHE A 45 5.06 -1.22 8.41
CA PHE A 45 6.19 -0.37 8.06
C PHE A 45 7.48 -0.73 8.80
N ASP A 46 7.37 -1.39 9.94
CA ASP A 46 8.49 -1.73 10.83
C ASP A 46 8.50 -3.22 11.23
N TYR A 47 7.91 -4.09 10.41
CA TYR A 47 7.76 -5.50 10.73
C TYR A 47 9.10 -6.16 11.05
N SER A 48 9.20 -6.80 12.22
CA SER A 48 10.42 -7.43 12.76
C SER A 48 11.60 -6.49 13.02
N ASN A 49 11.44 -5.16 12.91
CA ASN A 49 12.52 -4.22 13.20
C ASN A 49 12.72 -3.99 14.71
N LEU A 50 11.62 -3.92 15.48
CA LEU A 50 11.65 -3.68 16.93
C LEU A 50 11.14 -4.87 17.75
N LEU A 51 10.18 -5.63 17.21
CA LEU A 51 9.59 -6.80 17.85
C LEU A 51 9.59 -7.93 16.83
N ASP A 52 10.12 -9.10 17.22
CA ASP A 52 10.13 -10.26 16.35
C ASP A 52 8.70 -10.64 15.91
N SER A 53 8.54 -10.83 14.61
CA SER A 53 7.30 -11.26 13.97
C SER A 53 6.10 -10.34 14.25
N ALA A 54 6.35 -9.06 14.51
CA ALA A 54 5.32 -8.06 14.75
C ALA A 54 5.71 -6.68 14.19
N SER A 55 4.72 -5.80 14.08
CA SER A 55 4.88 -4.42 13.63
C SER A 55 4.23 -3.48 14.64
N LYS A 56 4.89 -2.36 14.96
CA LYS A 56 4.36 -1.29 15.82
C LYS A 56 3.89 -0.08 15.00
N SER A 57 4.16 -0.08 13.70
CA SER A 57 3.79 0.97 12.76
C SER A 57 3.14 0.39 11.51
N TRP A 58 1.87 0.72 11.28
CA TRP A 58 1.10 0.20 10.16
C TRP A 58 0.09 1.22 9.64
N LEU A 59 -0.47 0.94 8.45
CA LEU A 59 -1.69 1.56 7.94
C LEU A 59 -2.77 0.48 7.83
N HIS A 60 -3.79 0.57 8.69
CA HIS A 60 -4.88 -0.41 8.72
C HIS A 60 -5.97 -0.02 7.71
N GLU A 61 -6.62 -1.01 7.10
CA GLU A 61 -7.63 -0.84 6.07
C GLU A 61 -8.87 -0.03 6.51
N SER A 62 -9.12 0.06 7.81
CA SER A 62 -10.20 0.91 8.37
C SER A 62 -9.87 2.40 8.32
N GLU A 63 -8.60 2.75 8.15
CA GLU A 63 -8.14 4.14 8.08
C GLU A 63 -8.05 4.66 6.65
N LEU A 64 -8.20 3.77 5.65
CA LEU A 64 -8.13 4.16 4.23
C LEU A 64 -9.17 5.21 3.87
N SER A 65 -10.34 5.24 4.54
CA SER A 65 -11.37 6.27 4.32
C SER A 65 -10.93 7.69 4.70
N LYS A 66 -9.82 7.84 5.42
CA LYS A 66 -9.18 9.13 5.72
C LYS A 66 -8.35 9.66 4.55
N ILE A 67 -8.06 8.84 3.55
CA ILE A 67 -7.38 9.25 2.32
C ILE A 67 -8.39 9.95 1.40
N GLU A 68 -8.04 11.12 0.90
CA GLU A 68 -8.95 11.90 0.09
C GLU A 68 -8.99 11.38 -1.35
N ARG A 69 -10.18 11.05 -1.85
CA ARG A 69 -10.38 10.55 -3.24
C ARG A 69 -9.75 11.46 -4.31
N ARG A 70 -9.71 12.76 -4.04
CA ARG A 70 -9.15 13.76 -4.97
C ARG A 70 -7.65 13.60 -5.18
N ASP A 71 -6.96 12.90 -4.27
CA ASP A 71 -5.51 12.76 -4.29
C ASP A 71 -5.03 11.94 -5.48
N PHE A 72 -5.86 11.02 -5.97
CA PHE A 72 -5.51 10.13 -7.06
C PHE A 72 -6.00 10.64 -8.40
N ALA A 73 -5.18 10.46 -9.42
CA ALA A 73 -5.57 10.68 -10.80
C ALA A 73 -6.58 9.61 -11.24
N ARG A 74 -7.46 9.95 -12.18
CA ARG A 74 -8.37 8.95 -12.77
C ARG A 74 -7.53 7.90 -13.48
N GLY A 75 -7.74 6.62 -13.14
CA GLY A 75 -6.97 5.51 -13.71
C GLY A 75 -5.55 5.38 -13.14
N ALA A 76 -5.27 5.96 -11.98
CA ALA A 76 -3.99 5.78 -11.29
C ALA A 76 -3.67 4.28 -11.12
N TYR A 77 -2.41 3.93 -11.35
CA TYR A 77 -1.92 2.58 -11.14
C TYR A 77 -1.63 2.38 -9.65
N VAL A 78 -2.34 1.47 -9.00
CA VAL A 78 -2.15 1.19 -7.58
C VAL A 78 -1.86 -0.30 -7.38
N LYS A 79 -0.73 -0.62 -6.76
CA LYS A 79 -0.36 -2.02 -6.48
C LYS A 79 0.29 -2.18 -5.11
N SER A 80 -0.18 -3.17 -4.37
CA SER A 80 0.55 -3.71 -3.22
C SER A 80 1.24 -4.99 -3.64
N TRP A 81 2.55 -5.08 -3.38
CA TRP A 81 3.36 -6.27 -3.58
C TRP A 81 3.44 -7.17 -2.35
N GLY A 82 2.84 -6.75 -1.25
CA GLY A 82 2.81 -7.51 0.00
C GLY A 82 1.74 -8.61 0.01
N CYS A 83 1.97 -9.61 0.86
CA CYS A 83 1.09 -10.77 1.05
C CYS A 83 -0.35 -10.37 1.41
N HIS A 84 -1.32 -11.16 0.93
CA HIS A 84 -2.73 -11.18 1.35
C HIS A 84 -3.55 -9.89 1.16
N THR A 85 -2.98 -8.80 0.66
CA THR A 85 -3.65 -7.50 0.53
C THR A 85 -4.87 -7.51 -0.40
N GLY A 86 -4.92 -8.46 -1.35
CA GLY A 86 -6.07 -8.68 -2.23
C GLY A 86 -7.28 -9.32 -1.54
N GLU A 87 -7.12 -9.89 -0.34
CA GLU A 87 -8.19 -10.59 0.36
C GLU A 87 -9.17 -9.64 1.06
N SER A 88 -8.76 -8.40 1.38
CA SER A 88 -9.65 -7.38 1.95
C SER A 88 -9.25 -5.95 1.58
N MET A 89 -7.96 -5.57 1.72
CA MET A 89 -7.53 -4.18 1.50
C MET A 89 -7.88 -3.67 0.09
N SER A 90 -7.74 -4.45 -0.98
CA SER A 90 -8.08 -4.01 -2.35
C SER A 90 -9.50 -3.46 -2.47
N LYS A 91 -10.49 -4.16 -1.90
CA LYS A 91 -11.89 -3.72 -1.90
C LYS A 91 -12.09 -2.44 -1.08
N LYS A 92 -11.47 -2.36 0.10
CA LYS A 92 -11.58 -1.17 0.97
C LYS A 92 -10.87 0.04 0.38
N TRP A 93 -9.74 -0.17 -0.29
CA TRP A 93 -9.01 0.86 -1.02
C TRP A 93 -9.88 1.47 -2.13
N TYR A 94 -10.56 0.63 -2.92
CA TYR A 94 -11.48 1.12 -3.94
C TYR A 94 -12.63 1.95 -3.35
N ASN A 95 -13.24 1.46 -2.26
CA ASN A 95 -14.31 2.18 -1.59
C ASN A 95 -13.82 3.55 -1.06
N ALA A 96 -12.63 3.60 -0.50
CA ALA A 96 -12.05 4.82 0.04
C ALA A 96 -11.64 5.81 -1.05
N THR A 97 -10.80 5.38 -2.00
CA THR A 97 -10.09 6.27 -2.93
C THR A 97 -10.74 6.36 -4.31
N GLY A 98 -11.55 5.36 -4.70
CA GLY A 98 -12.10 5.23 -6.04
C GLY A 98 -11.11 4.68 -7.08
N THR A 99 -9.93 4.25 -6.65
CA THR A 99 -8.93 3.59 -7.51
C THR A 99 -8.86 2.09 -7.20
N HIS A 100 -8.59 1.27 -8.21
CA HIS A 100 -8.42 -0.17 -8.02
C HIS A 100 -7.00 -0.48 -7.58
N MET A 101 -6.85 -1.08 -6.40
CA MET A 101 -5.55 -1.56 -5.92
C MET A 101 -5.38 -3.02 -6.26
N ILE A 102 -4.34 -3.33 -7.03
CA ILE A 102 -3.91 -4.70 -7.29
C ILE A 102 -3.25 -5.23 -6.00
N GLY A 103 -3.77 -6.32 -5.45
CA GLY A 103 -3.25 -6.98 -4.25
C GLY A 103 -3.17 -8.49 -4.42
N ALA A 104 -2.36 -9.14 -3.59
CA ALA A 104 -2.18 -10.59 -3.61
C ALA A 104 -3.28 -11.31 -2.81
N ILE A 105 -3.84 -12.38 -3.37
CA ILE A 105 -4.42 -13.48 -2.59
C ILE A 105 -3.31 -14.48 -2.34
N GLY A 106 -3.02 -14.78 -1.06
CA GLY A 106 -1.89 -15.61 -0.67
C GLY A 106 -0.58 -14.85 -0.43
N LYS A 107 0.49 -15.61 -0.22
CA LYS A 107 1.85 -15.14 0.09
C LYS A 107 2.58 -14.66 -1.15
N THR A 108 3.36 -13.62 -0.97
CA THR A 108 4.38 -13.17 -1.91
C THR A 108 5.78 -13.42 -1.34
N GLN A 109 6.75 -13.56 -2.22
CA GLN A 109 8.16 -13.69 -1.84
C GLN A 109 8.99 -12.65 -2.60
N PHE A 110 9.83 -11.93 -1.85
CA PHE A 110 10.85 -11.07 -2.41
C PHE A 110 12.02 -11.93 -2.87
N MET A 111 12.44 -11.70 -4.11
CA MET A 111 13.60 -12.35 -4.73
C MET A 111 14.69 -11.29 -4.92
N MET A 112 15.95 -11.70 -5.06
CA MET A 112 16.99 -10.74 -5.43
C MET A 112 16.74 -10.23 -6.85
N GLU A 113 16.80 -8.91 -7.02
CA GLU A 113 16.76 -8.21 -8.31
C GLU A 113 15.46 -8.36 -9.11
N GLU A 114 14.40 -8.89 -8.51
CA GLU A 114 13.10 -9.10 -9.15
C GLU A 114 11.94 -8.54 -8.32
N LEU A 115 10.81 -8.26 -8.98
CA LEU A 115 9.56 -7.89 -8.32
C LEU A 115 8.98 -9.10 -7.56
N PRO A 116 8.26 -8.89 -6.45
CA PRO A 116 7.73 -10.00 -5.66
C PRO A 116 6.81 -10.93 -6.45
N ILE A 117 7.02 -12.24 -6.27
CA ILE A 117 6.24 -13.31 -6.92
C ILE A 117 5.25 -13.94 -5.96
N LEU A 118 4.16 -14.51 -6.48
CA LEU A 118 3.21 -15.32 -5.70
C LEU A 118 3.78 -16.71 -5.47
N THR A 119 3.72 -17.20 -4.23
CA THR A 119 4.27 -18.52 -3.85
C THR A 119 3.24 -19.47 -3.27
N SER A 120 2.03 -18.98 -2.97
CA SER A 120 0.94 -19.84 -2.49
C SER A 120 0.27 -20.58 -3.64
N GLU A 121 -0.08 -21.84 -3.41
CA GLU A 121 -0.93 -22.59 -4.31
C GLU A 121 -2.27 -21.86 -4.52
N GLY A 122 -2.67 -21.66 -5.77
CA GLY A 122 -3.86 -20.87 -6.12
C GLY A 122 -3.73 -19.35 -5.89
N GLY A 123 -2.53 -18.86 -5.53
CA GLY A 123 -2.26 -17.44 -5.38
C GLY A 123 -2.48 -16.66 -6.67
N LYS A 124 -3.06 -15.46 -6.57
CA LYS A 124 -3.33 -14.61 -7.73
C LYS A 124 -3.39 -13.13 -7.34
N TRP A 125 -3.16 -12.27 -8.33
CA TRP A 125 -3.35 -10.83 -8.21
C TRP A 125 -4.82 -10.47 -8.50
N VAL A 126 -5.44 -9.66 -7.64
CA VAL A 126 -6.84 -9.22 -7.75
C VAL A 126 -6.97 -7.72 -7.49
N ASN A 127 -8.09 -7.10 -7.89
CA ASN A 127 -8.35 -5.67 -7.70
C ASN A 127 -9.83 -5.36 -7.46
#